data_AF-A0A2Z6RCC6-F1
#
_entry.id   AF-A0A2Z6RCC6-F1
#
_cell.length_a   1.000
_cell.length_b   1.000
_cell.length_c   1.000
_cell.angle_alpha   90.00
_cell.angle_beta   90.00
_cell.angle_gamma   90.00
#
_symmetry.space_group_name_H-M   'P 1'
#
loop_
_entity.id
_entity.type
_entity.pdbx_description
1 polymer ?
#
loop_
_entity_poly.entity_id
_entity_poly.type
_entity_poly.pdbx_seq_one_letter_code
_entity_poly.pdbx_strand_id
1 'polypeptide(L)'
;MDFLLFLIDHQETHLLEIGPMIPLYSEDMDIEKKFLKSYMQLQCLIQLKNRILSLVNAYFIGKILVEIETTSERFRMKRRLIKHYLTMTEYTFDLFEPNPSQILRTKYVNVQDIRKIKH
;
A
#
# COMPACT_ATOMS: atom_id res chain seq x y z
N MET A 1 -6.50 4.47 -16.39
CA MET A 1 -6.29 3.03 -16.13
C MET A 1 -7.45 2.33 -16.77
N ASP A 2 -7.18 1.31 -17.59
CA ASP A 2 -8.24 0.47 -18.13
C ASP A 2 -8.81 -0.39 -16.98
N PHE A 3 -10.12 -0.30 -16.74
CA PHE A 3 -10.79 -1.04 -15.68
C PHE A 3 -10.62 -2.56 -15.86
N LEU A 4 -10.45 -3.01 -17.11
CA LEU A 4 -10.22 -4.42 -17.43
C LEU A 4 -8.90 -4.95 -16.86
N LEU A 5 -7.82 -4.14 -16.88
CA LEU A 5 -6.52 -4.55 -16.33
C LEU A 5 -6.56 -4.74 -14.82
N PHE A 6 -7.37 -3.93 -14.13
CA PHE A 6 -7.61 -4.06 -12.70
C PHE A 6 -8.37 -5.35 -12.38
N LEU A 7 -9.42 -5.68 -13.14
CA LEU A 7 -10.17 -6.92 -12.94
C LEU A 7 -9.32 -8.16 -13.16
N ILE A 8 -8.43 -8.15 -14.16
CA ILE A 8 -7.47 -9.24 -14.41
C ILE A 8 -6.55 -9.44 -13.20
N ASP A 9 -5.99 -8.35 -12.66
CA ASP A 9 -5.11 -8.43 -11.48
C ASP A 9 -5.85 -8.89 -10.22
N HIS A 10 -7.13 -8.51 -10.07
CA HIS A 10 -7.96 -8.93 -8.94
C HIS A 10 -8.37 -10.41 -9.01
N GLN A 11 -8.63 -10.92 -10.22
CA GLN A 11 -9.06 -12.31 -10.46
C GLN A 11 -7.90 -13.28 -10.71
N GLU A 12 -6.65 -12.80 -10.68
CA GLU A 12 -5.47 -13.65 -10.87
C GLU A 12 -5.35 -14.67 -9.73
N THR A 13 -5.58 -15.93 -10.09
CA THR A 13 -5.64 -17.08 -9.18
C THR A 13 -4.55 -18.10 -9.45
N HIS A 14 -3.64 -17.84 -10.40
CA HIS A 14 -2.58 -18.79 -10.74
C HIS A 14 -1.82 -19.23 -9.48
N LEU A 15 -1.63 -20.55 -9.34
CA LEU A 15 -0.89 -21.23 -8.27
C LEU A 15 0.59 -20.88 -8.36
N LEU A 16 0.95 -19.64 -8.05
CA LEU A 16 2.29 -19.28 -7.65
C LEU A 16 2.31 -19.43 -6.13
N GLU A 17 3.22 -20.27 -5.62
CA GLU A 17 3.57 -20.32 -4.20
C GLU A 17 4.14 -18.96 -3.81
N ILE A 18 3.24 -18.05 -3.44
CA ILE A 18 3.59 -16.72 -3.03
C ILE A 18 3.69 -16.76 -1.53
N GLY A 19 4.90 -16.52 -1.02
CA GLY A 19 5.17 -16.37 0.40
C GLY A 19 4.33 -15.24 1.02
N PRO A 20 4.29 -15.15 2.36
CA PRO A 20 3.54 -14.10 3.02
C PRO A 20 4.02 -12.72 2.56
N MET A 21 3.09 -11.77 2.47
CA MET A 21 3.43 -10.37 2.26
C MET A 21 4.07 -9.81 3.53
N ILE A 22 5.38 -9.54 3.49
CA ILE A 22 6.16 -9.09 4.64
C ILE A 22 6.45 -7.58 4.54
N PRO A 23 6.30 -6.81 5.64
CA PRO A 23 6.69 -5.40 5.65
C PRO A 23 8.21 -5.23 5.52
N LEU A 24 8.66 -4.12 4.92
CA LEU A 24 10.09 -3.78 4.81
C LEU A 24 10.66 -3.15 6.09
N TYR A 25 9.94 -3.28 7.20
CA TYR A 25 10.31 -2.85 8.53
C TYR A 25 10.23 -4.04 9.49
N SER A 26 11.06 -4.04 10.53
CA SER A 26 10.91 -4.94 11.68
C SER A 26 9.63 -4.62 12.46
N GLU A 27 8.93 -5.67 12.88
CA GLU A 27 7.72 -5.57 13.71
C GLU A 27 8.00 -4.99 15.10
N ASP A 28 9.23 -5.06 15.58
CA ASP A 28 9.61 -4.51 16.89
C ASP A 28 9.85 -2.99 16.86
N MET A 29 9.83 -2.37 15.67
CA MET A 29 9.99 -0.93 15.56
C MET A 29 8.76 -0.18 16.07
N ASP A 30 9.01 0.97 16.68
CA ASP A 30 8.01 1.97 17.01
C ASP A 30 7.15 2.33 15.77
N ILE A 31 5.85 2.58 15.99
CA ILE A 31 4.87 2.89 14.93
C ILE A 31 5.32 4.09 14.08
N GLU A 32 5.88 5.12 14.71
CA GLU A 32 6.32 6.31 13.99
C GLU A 32 7.51 6.00 13.07
N LYS A 33 8.44 5.16 13.54
CA LYS A 33 9.57 4.70 12.74
C LYS A 33 9.13 3.80 11.59
N LYS A 34 8.18 2.87 11.82
CA LYS A 34 7.58 2.04 10.77
C LYS A 34 6.94 2.89 9.69
N PHE A 35 6.16 3.89 10.09
CA PHE A 35 5.50 4.82 9.18
C PHE A 35 6.52 5.61 8.35
N LEU A 36 7.50 6.25 9.00
CA LEU A 36 8.49 7.07 8.30
C LEU A 36 9.32 6.23 7.31
N LYS A 37 9.78 5.06 7.74
CA LYS A 37 10.56 4.15 6.89
C LYS A 37 9.75 3.71 5.66
N SER A 38 8.51 3.28 5.87
CA SER A 38 7.61 2.86 4.77
C SER A 38 7.33 4.01 3.80
N TYR A 39 7.12 5.23 4.33
CA TYR A 39 6.87 6.40 3.50
C TYR A 39 8.08 6.77 2.64
N MET A 40 9.28 6.81 3.22
CA MET A 40 10.51 7.07 2.48
C MET A 40 10.76 5.98 1.41
N GLN A 41 10.52 4.72 1.74
CA GLN A 41 10.65 3.61 0.79
C GLN A 41 9.63 3.73 -0.34
N LEU A 42 8.36 4.06 -0.04
CA LEU A 42 7.33 4.27 -1.06
C LEU A 42 7.76 5.34 -2.07
N GLN A 43 8.26 6.48 -1.60
CA GLN A 43 8.74 7.56 -2.47
C GLN A 43 9.87 7.08 -3.40
N CYS A 44 10.86 6.39 -2.85
CA CYS A 44 11.99 5.86 -3.61
C CYS A 44 11.55 4.80 -4.64
N LEU A 45 10.70 3.85 -4.24
CA LEU A 45 10.27 2.74 -5.08
C LEU A 45 9.37 3.19 -6.23
N ILE A 46 8.57 4.24 -6.04
CA ILE A 46 7.82 4.86 -7.14
C ILE A 46 8.77 5.44 -8.19
N GLN A 47 9.84 6.12 -7.77
CA GLN A 47 10.84 6.67 -8.70
C GLN A 47 11.58 5.56 -9.46
N LEU A 48 11.90 4.47 -8.76
CA LEU A 48 12.51 3.26 -9.34
C LEU A 48 11.53 2.42 -10.18
N LYS A 49 10.25 2.84 -10.28
CA LYS A 49 9.18 2.11 -10.97
C LYS A 49 9.01 0.67 -10.45
N ASN A 50 9.39 0.42 -9.20
CA ASN A 50 9.19 -0.88 -8.56
C ASN A 50 7.75 -0.97 -8.04
N ARG A 51 6.86 -1.44 -8.92
CA ARG A 51 5.42 -1.46 -8.69
C ARG A 51 5.01 -2.26 -7.47
N ILE A 52 5.46 -3.51 -7.38
CA ILE A 52 5.05 -4.44 -6.31
C ILE A 52 5.47 -3.88 -4.96
N LEU A 53 6.73 -3.48 -4.79
CA LEU A 53 7.17 -2.94 -3.51
C LEU A 53 6.52 -1.58 -3.20
N SER A 54 6.16 -0.79 -4.21
CA SER A 54 5.37 0.44 -4.00
C SER A 54 3.98 0.12 -3.45
N LEU A 55 3.28 -0.85 -4.02
CA LEU A 55 1.98 -1.31 -3.50
C LEU A 55 2.11 -1.86 -2.08
N VAL A 56 3.16 -2.64 -1.82
CA VAL A 56 3.43 -3.22 -0.50
C VAL A 56 3.59 -2.12 0.56
N ASN A 57 4.44 -1.13 0.29
CA ASN A 57 4.63 -0.01 1.23
C ASN A 57 3.36 0.83 1.37
N ALA A 58 2.63 1.07 0.28
CA ALA A 58 1.38 1.82 0.34
C ALA A 58 0.32 1.13 1.22
N TYR A 59 0.17 -0.18 1.06
CA TYR A 59 -0.69 -1.01 1.90
C TYR A 59 -0.29 -0.93 3.37
N PHE A 60 0.99 -1.13 3.69
CA PHE A 60 1.44 -1.11 5.08
C PHE A 60 1.32 0.27 5.73
N ILE A 61 1.51 1.37 4.99
CA ILE A 61 1.23 2.71 5.53
C ILE A 61 -0.25 2.85 5.88
N GLY A 62 -1.16 2.41 5.00
CA GLY A 62 -2.60 2.43 5.28
C GLY A 62 -2.96 1.58 6.49
N LYS A 63 -2.40 0.36 6.59
CA LYS A 63 -2.55 -0.53 7.75
C LYS A 63 -2.13 0.15 9.06
N ILE A 64 -0.93 0.74 9.11
CA ILE A 64 -0.44 1.45 10.31
C ILE A 64 -1.40 2.61 10.67
N LEU A 65 -1.93 3.35 9.69
CA LEU A 65 -2.88 4.44 9.94
C LEU A 65 -4.19 3.94 10.55
N VAL A 66 -4.67 2.76 10.16
CA VAL A 66 -5.87 2.13 10.72
C VAL A 66 -5.63 1.58 12.12
N GLU A 67 -4.45 1.01 12.37
CA GLU A 67 -4.05 0.43 13.66
C GLU A 67 -3.82 1.49 14.76
N ILE A 68 -3.62 2.76 14.43
CA ILE A 68 -3.57 3.82 15.43
C ILE A 68 -4.95 3.99 16.09
N GLU A 69 -4.99 3.73 17.39
CA GLU A 69 -6.22 3.79 18.20
C GLU A 69 -6.80 5.20 18.30
N THR A 70 -5.96 6.20 18.57
CA THR A 70 -6.46 7.56 18.83
C THR A 70 -6.66 8.35 17.53
N THR A 71 -7.85 8.94 17.36
CA THR A 71 -8.17 9.75 16.18
C THR A 71 -7.22 10.93 16.00
N SER A 72 -6.78 11.55 17.10
CA SER A 72 -5.86 12.68 17.10
C SER A 72 -4.47 12.30 16.58
N GLU A 73 -3.94 11.15 17.00
CA GLU A 73 -2.65 10.65 16.53
C GLU A 73 -2.72 10.19 15.07
N ARG A 74 -3.82 9.50 14.70
CA ARG A 74 -4.07 9.11 13.31
C ARG A 74 -4.09 10.33 12.40
N PHE A 75 -4.81 11.38 12.81
CA PHE A 75 -4.87 12.64 12.07
C PHE A 75 -3.51 13.35 12.02
N ARG A 76 -2.75 13.36 13.12
CA ARG A 76 -1.36 13.88 13.16
C ARG A 76 -0.49 13.15 12.13
N MET A 77 -0.59 11.82 12.05
CA MET A 77 0.25 11.03 11.15
C MET A 77 -0.17 11.17 9.69
N LYS A 78 -1.49 11.21 9.40
CA LYS A 78 -2.00 11.51 8.04
C LYS A 78 -1.47 12.85 7.51
N ARG A 79 -1.39 13.88 8.36
CA ARG A 79 -0.85 15.20 7.98
C ARG A 79 0.63 15.19 7.55
N ARG A 80 1.38 14.13 7.86
CA ARG A 80 2.78 13.96 7.43
C ARG A 80 2.88 13.41 6.00
N LEU A 81 1.82 12.79 5.47
CA LEU A 81 1.75 12.40 4.08
C LEU A 81 1.31 13.59 3.23
N ILE A 82 2.00 13.80 2.11
CA ILE A 82 1.45 14.68 1.07
C ILE A 82 0.16 14.04 0.54
N LYS A 83 -0.86 14.85 0.26
CA LYS A 83 -2.19 14.42 -0.21
C LYS A 83 -2.15 13.31 -1.27
N HIS A 84 -1.20 13.42 -2.20
CA HIS A 84 -0.96 12.42 -3.24
C HIS A 84 -0.72 11.02 -2.68
N TYR A 85 0.20 10.89 -1.73
CA TYR A 85 0.55 9.62 -1.10
C TYR A 85 -0.52 9.17 -0.12
N LEU A 86 -1.17 10.09 0.60
CA LEU A 86 -2.30 9.75 1.48
C LEU A 86 -3.40 9.02 0.71
N THR A 87 -3.82 9.57 -0.43
CA THR A 87 -4.86 8.95 -1.27
C THR A 87 -4.42 7.58 -1.78
N MET A 88 -3.15 7.44 -2.20
CA MET A 88 -2.60 6.16 -2.63
C MET A 88 -2.64 5.11 -1.52
N THR A 89 -2.21 5.48 -0.31
CA THR A 89 -2.10 4.56 0.82
C THR A 89 -3.47 4.11 1.31
N GLU A 90 -4.44 5.04 1.39
CA GLU A 90 -5.81 4.72 1.79
C GLU A 90 -6.45 3.78 0.77
N TYR A 91 -6.45 4.15 -0.52
CA TYR A 91 -7.09 3.33 -1.54
C TYR A 91 -6.39 1.98 -1.76
N THR A 92 -5.07 1.92 -1.61
CA THR A 92 -4.35 0.63 -1.70
C THR A 92 -4.70 -0.25 -0.51
N PHE A 93 -4.83 0.31 0.69
CA PHE A 93 -5.24 -0.46 1.87
C PHE A 93 -6.67 -0.96 1.71
N ASP A 94 -7.63 -0.06 1.46
CA ASP A 94 -9.05 -0.41 1.33
C ASP A 94 -9.29 -1.48 0.24
N LEU A 95 -8.55 -1.39 -0.86
CA LEU A 95 -8.65 -2.34 -1.98
C LEU A 95 -8.14 -3.75 -1.63
N PHE A 96 -7.03 -3.84 -0.89
CA PHE A 96 -6.33 -5.10 -0.65
C PHE A 96 -6.50 -5.64 0.78
N GLU A 97 -7.14 -4.91 1.69
CA GLU A 97 -7.42 -5.35 3.06
C GLU A 97 -8.03 -6.77 3.12
N PRO A 98 -9.01 -7.15 2.26
CA PRO A 98 -9.57 -8.51 2.31
C PRO A 98 -8.58 -9.62 1.93
N ASN A 99 -7.59 -9.31 1.09
CA ASN A 99 -6.56 -10.26 0.66
C ASN A 99 -5.24 -9.54 0.30
N PRO A 100 -4.39 -9.23 1.28
CA PRO A 100 -3.19 -8.42 1.06
C PRO A 100 -2.18 -9.08 0.12
N SER A 101 -2.07 -10.41 0.19
CA SER A 101 -1.16 -11.20 -0.64
C SER A 101 -1.47 -11.10 -2.14
N GLN A 102 -2.68 -10.66 -2.52
CA GLN A 102 -3.03 -10.39 -3.92
C GLN A 102 -2.15 -9.31 -4.55
N ILE A 103 -1.58 -8.40 -3.75
CA ILE A 103 -0.62 -7.38 -4.22
C ILE A 103 0.54 -8.04 -4.97
N LEU A 104 1.04 -9.16 -4.46
CA LEU A 104 2.17 -9.89 -5.04
C LEU A 104 1.81 -10.60 -6.36
N ARG A 105 0.51 -10.73 -6.67
CA ARG A 105 -0.02 -11.33 -7.90
C ARG A 105 -0.33 -10.30 -8.99
N THR A 106 -0.38 -9.01 -8.63
CA THR A 106 -0.70 -7.95 -9.58
C THR A 106 0.31 -7.89 -10.72
N LYS A 107 -0.16 -7.82 -11.97
CA LYS A 107 0.66 -7.77 -13.19
C LYS A 107 0.68 -6.40 -13.85
N TYR A 108 -0.26 -5.51 -13.55
CA TYR A 108 -0.40 -4.23 -14.25
C TYR A 108 -0.64 -3.04 -13.31
N VAL A 109 -1.48 -3.22 -12.29
CA VAL A 109 -1.92 -2.15 -11.39
C VAL A 109 -0.75 -1.60 -10.57
N ASN A 110 -0.56 -0.28 -10.60
CA ASN A 110 0.37 0.41 -9.70
C ASN A 110 -0.36 1.42 -8.79
N VAL A 111 0.35 1.93 -7.78
CA VAL A 111 -0.19 2.91 -6.83
C VAL A 111 -0.74 4.19 -7.48
N GLN A 112 -0.19 4.62 -8.62
CA GLN A 112 -0.67 5.81 -9.34
C GLN A 112 -2.00 5.55 -10.05
N ASP A 113 -2.21 4.32 -10.50
CA ASP A 113 -3.46 3.86 -11.08
C ASP A 113 -4.54 3.72 -10.01
N ILE A 114 -4.22 3.11 -8.87
CA ILE A 114 -5.13 2.97 -7.73
C ILE A 114 -5.64 4.33 -7.26
N ARG A 115 -4.77 5.34 -7.15
CA ARG A 115 -5.17 6.71 -6.78
C ARG A 115 -6.26 7.30 -7.69
N LYS A 116 -6.38 6.84 -8.93
CA LYS A 116 -7.37 7.32 -9.90
C LYS A 116 -8.68 6.54 -9.85
N ILE A 117 -8.73 5.42 -9.13
CA ILE A 117 -9.95 4.67 -8.87
C ILE A 117 -10.75 5.55 -7.91
N LYS A 118 -11.70 6.33 -8.45
CA LYS A 118 -12.67 7.03 -7.62
C LYS A 118 -13.54 5.97 -6.97
N HIS A 119 -13.49 5.90 -5.64
CA HIS A 119 -14.61 5.42 -4.84
C HIS A 119 -15.72 6.48 -4.84
#